data_AF-A0A971JNN3-F1
#
_entry.id   AF-A0A971JNN3-F1
#
_cell.length_a   1.000
_cell.length_b   1.000
_cell.length_c   1.000
_cell.angle_alpha   90.00
_cell.angle_beta   90.00
_cell.angle_gamma   90.00
#
_symmetry.space_group_name_H-M   'P 1'
#
loop_
_entity.id
_entity.type
_entity.pdbx_description
1 polymer ?
#
loop_
_entity_poly.entity_id
_entity_poly.type
_entity_poly.pdbx_seq_one_letter_code
_entity_poly.pdbx_strand_id
1 'polypeptide(L)'
;MKIKPLTLLAAGLTGVLLILMVTEATMSNRTIIFRVVFEGLLLSGVVCIILVLFRLIRFYNKTYGLLRRLVSGDYEVGFPAPTYWKDEFTTLEDLLNRLADTLRQYDELRVTRIRQLRMTLDLVLQYSGEPMALLDMERGALEFNPAMLEVLQTERNLVKLDTLKNLESNNPFVNLLTKTIETEKSAQNGKVSLQLPGQEAPVTIQVYIVPYKDKKEQVPLAIVFAKAEV
;
A
#
# COMPACT_ATOMS: atom_id res chain seq x y z
N MET A 1 -20.05 -11.82 26.89
CA MET A 1 -19.39 -12.77 25.96
C MET A 1 -20.27 -14.00 25.86
N LYS A 2 -21.13 -14.11 24.82
CA LYS A 2 -22.06 -15.25 24.69
C LYS A 2 -21.33 -16.40 24.03
N ILE A 3 -20.88 -17.38 24.83
CA ILE A 3 -20.41 -18.67 24.30
C ILE A 3 -21.63 -19.33 23.65
N LYS A 4 -21.53 -19.61 22.35
CA LYS A 4 -22.66 -19.86 21.45
C LYS A 4 -22.48 -21.17 20.65
N PRO A 5 -23.58 -21.70 20.10
CA PRO A 5 -24.03 -23.07 20.32
C PRO A 5 -23.18 -24.14 19.65
N LEU A 6 -22.33 -23.82 18.67
CA LEU A 6 -21.56 -24.82 17.93
C LEU A 6 -20.39 -25.39 18.75
N THR A 7 -19.67 -24.54 19.48
CA THR A 7 -18.60 -24.98 20.39
C THR A 7 -19.16 -25.68 21.62
N LEU A 8 -20.36 -25.27 22.07
CA LEU A 8 -21.09 -25.89 23.17
C LEU A 8 -21.72 -27.23 22.74
N LEU A 9 -22.18 -27.35 21.49
CA LEU A 9 -22.62 -28.60 20.89
C LEU A 9 -21.45 -29.54 20.66
N ALA A 10 -20.31 -29.07 20.15
CA ALA A 10 -19.12 -29.89 19.96
C ALA A 10 -18.52 -30.36 21.29
N ALA A 11 -18.41 -29.47 22.29
CA ALA A 11 -17.97 -29.83 23.65
C ALA A 11 -18.99 -30.73 24.37
N GLY A 12 -20.28 -30.53 24.11
CA GLY A 12 -21.36 -31.40 24.59
C GLY A 12 -21.28 -32.78 23.94
N LEU A 13 -21.05 -32.87 22.63
CA LEU A 13 -20.93 -34.14 21.91
C LEU A 13 -19.67 -34.90 22.32
N THR A 14 -18.53 -34.22 22.49
CA THR A 14 -17.29 -34.85 22.97
C THR A 14 -17.39 -35.28 24.43
N GLY A 15 -18.08 -34.49 25.28
CA GLY A 15 -18.39 -34.86 26.65
C GLY A 15 -19.30 -36.08 26.74
N VAL A 16 -20.36 -36.13 25.91
CA VAL A 16 -21.27 -37.28 25.81
C VAL A 16 -20.55 -38.51 25.27
N LEU A 17 -19.68 -38.36 24.26
CA LEU A 17 -18.82 -39.43 23.73
C LEU A 17 -17.86 -39.99 24.79
N LEU A 18 -17.24 -39.12 25.60
CA LEU A 18 -16.36 -39.53 26.69
C LEU A 18 -17.11 -40.27 27.80
N ILE A 19 -18.28 -39.77 28.21
CA ILE A 19 -19.13 -40.45 29.19
C ILE A 19 -19.56 -41.81 28.66
N LEU A 20 -19.94 -41.89 27.38
CA LEU A 20 -20.31 -43.12 26.71
C LEU A 20 -19.15 -44.14 26.71
N MET A 21 -17.94 -43.74 26.32
CA MET A 21 -16.75 -44.61 26.37
C MET A 21 -16.44 -45.10 27.80
N VAL A 22 -16.57 -44.24 28.81
CA VAL A 22 -16.37 -44.62 30.23
C VAL A 22 -17.44 -45.60 30.70
N THR A 23 -18.69 -45.43 30.27
CA THR A 23 -19.78 -46.37 30.60
C THR A 23 -19.65 -47.73 29.92
N GLU A 24 -19.08 -47.79 28.71
CA GLU A 24 -18.79 -49.06 28.03
C GLU A 24 -17.65 -49.82 28.72
N ALA A 25 -16.56 -49.12 29.10
CA ALA A 25 -15.42 -49.71 29.79
C ALA A 25 -15.77 -50.30 31.18
N THR A 26 -16.82 -49.77 31.83
CA THR A 26 -17.23 -50.18 33.18
C THR A 26 -18.31 -51.26 33.21
N MET A 27 -19.06 -51.48 32.11
CA MET A 27 -20.15 -52.48 32.05
C MET A 27 -20.05 -53.37 30.82
N SER A 28 -19.09 -54.30 30.85
CA SER A 28 -18.74 -55.25 29.77
C SER A 28 -19.82 -56.29 29.43
N ASN A 29 -20.89 -56.43 30.22
CA ASN A 29 -21.88 -57.52 30.06
C ASN A 29 -23.28 -57.01 29.71
N ARG A 30 -23.48 -56.49 28.49
CA ARG A 30 -24.81 -56.10 27.95
C ARG A 30 -25.16 -56.85 26.65
N THR A 31 -26.47 -56.98 26.40
CA THR A 31 -27.07 -57.63 25.22
C THR A 31 -26.60 -56.99 23.91
N ILE A 32 -26.46 -57.81 22.86
CA ILE A 32 -25.90 -57.46 21.53
C ILE A 32 -26.51 -56.18 20.93
N ILE A 33 -27.81 -55.94 21.18
CA ILE A 33 -28.54 -54.77 20.66
C ILE A 33 -27.99 -53.44 21.22
N PHE A 34 -27.63 -53.39 22.50
CA PHE A 34 -27.07 -52.18 23.11
C PHE A 34 -25.69 -51.84 22.53
N ARG A 35 -24.89 -52.87 22.21
CA ARG A 35 -23.56 -52.69 21.62
C ARG A 35 -23.65 -52.09 20.21
N VAL A 36 -24.58 -52.57 19.38
CA VAL A 36 -24.76 -52.05 18.00
C VAL A 36 -25.23 -50.60 18.00
N VAL A 37 -26.18 -50.22 18.87
CA VAL A 37 -26.66 -48.83 18.98
C VAL A 37 -25.53 -47.91 19.46
N PHE A 38 -24.72 -48.38 20.41
CA PHE A 38 -23.60 -47.62 20.94
C PHE A 38 -22.48 -47.41 19.90
N GLU A 39 -22.06 -48.47 19.21
CA GLU A 39 -21.08 -48.40 18.13
C GLU A 39 -21.57 -47.45 17.02
N GLY A 40 -22.86 -47.50 16.66
CA GLY A 40 -23.45 -46.57 15.69
C GLY A 40 -23.41 -45.11 16.14
N LEU A 41 -23.65 -44.85 17.43
CA LEU A 41 -23.62 -43.50 17.99
C LEU A 41 -22.19 -42.94 18.06
N LEU A 42 -21.21 -43.76 18.46
CA LEU A 42 -19.79 -43.41 18.38
C LEU A 42 -19.38 -43.05 16.95
N LEU A 43 -19.76 -43.89 15.98
CA LEU A 43 -19.41 -43.70 14.57
C LEU A 43 -20.03 -42.42 14.01
N SER A 44 -21.28 -42.11 14.37
CA SER A 44 -21.93 -40.84 14.00
C SER A 44 -21.23 -39.61 14.60
N GLY A 45 -20.74 -39.71 15.84
CA GLY A 45 -19.98 -38.66 16.51
C GLY A 45 -18.63 -38.39 15.83
N VAL A 46 -17.90 -39.46 15.48
CA VAL A 46 -16.64 -39.36 14.74
C VAL A 46 -16.85 -38.72 13.36
N VAL A 47 -17.90 -39.11 12.63
CA VAL A 47 -18.26 -38.50 11.34
C VAL A 47 -18.55 -37.01 11.50
N CYS A 48 -19.29 -36.62 12.54
CA CYS A 48 -19.60 -35.21 12.81
C CYS A 48 -18.32 -34.38 13.07
N ILE A 49 -17.38 -34.91 13.86
CA ILE A 49 -16.09 -34.26 14.14
C ILE A 49 -15.28 -34.09 12.84
N ILE A 50 -15.22 -35.12 12.00
CA ILE A 50 -14.51 -35.06 10.71
C ILE A 50 -15.12 -33.99 9.80
N LEU A 51 -16.44 -33.88 9.74
CA LEU A 51 -17.12 -32.85 8.94
C LEU A 51 -16.79 -31.43 9.43
N VAL A 52 -16.78 -31.20 10.74
CA VAL A 52 -16.40 -29.90 11.33
C VAL A 52 -14.93 -29.58 11.04
N LEU A 53 -14.03 -30.56 11.23
CA LEU A 53 -12.60 -30.40 10.95
C LEU A 53 -12.36 -30.06 9.47
N PHE A 54 -13.03 -30.75 8.56
CA PHE A 54 -12.96 -30.49 7.13
C PHE A 54 -13.45 -29.08 6.79
N ARG A 55 -14.56 -28.63 7.39
CA ARG A 55 -15.07 -27.26 7.19
C ARG A 55 -14.06 -26.22 7.69
N LEU A 56 -13.40 -26.47 8.82
CA LEU A 56 -12.39 -25.59 9.41
C LEU A 56 -11.14 -25.50 8.54
N ILE A 57 -10.61 -26.64 8.06
CA ILE A 57 -9.44 -26.67 7.16
C ILE A 57 -9.74 -25.94 5.85
N ARG A 58 -10.93 -26.19 5.26
CA ARG A 58 -11.35 -25.51 4.03
C ARG A 58 -11.47 -24.00 4.24
N PHE A 59 -12.01 -23.57 5.37
CA PHE A 59 -12.08 -22.15 5.73
C PHE A 59 -10.68 -21.55 5.90
N TYR A 60 -9.79 -22.21 6.65
CA TYR A 60 -8.42 -21.76 6.87
C TYR A 60 -7.66 -21.56 5.56
N ASN A 61 -7.68 -22.54 4.66
CA ASN A 61 -6.99 -22.46 3.37
C ASN A 61 -7.51 -21.32 2.50
N LYS A 62 -8.83 -21.11 2.48
CA LYS A 62 -9.47 -20.00 1.75
C LYS A 62 -9.07 -18.64 2.33
N THR A 63 -9.13 -18.50 3.64
CA THR A 63 -8.79 -17.26 4.35
C THR A 63 -7.33 -16.92 4.22
N TYR A 64 -6.44 -17.89 4.37
CA TYR A 64 -5.01 -17.71 4.13
C TYR A 64 -4.73 -17.26 2.69
N GLY A 65 -5.41 -17.85 1.71
CA GLY A 65 -5.30 -17.44 0.31
C GLY A 65 -5.74 -15.99 0.08
N LEU A 66 -6.86 -15.57 0.67
CA LEU A 66 -7.36 -14.21 0.56
C LEU A 66 -6.42 -13.20 1.23
N LEU A 67 -5.97 -13.47 2.47
CA LEU A 67 -5.02 -12.59 3.15
C LEU A 67 -3.71 -12.46 2.38
N ARG A 68 -3.20 -13.56 1.81
CA ARG A 68 -1.99 -13.52 0.99
C ARG A 68 -2.16 -12.62 -0.24
N ARG A 69 -3.34 -12.65 -0.88
CA ARG A 69 -3.65 -11.78 -2.02
C ARG A 69 -3.81 -10.31 -1.63
N LEU A 70 -4.47 -10.03 -0.51
CA LEU A 70 -4.57 -8.68 0.05
C LEU A 70 -3.19 -8.09 0.38
N VAL A 71 -2.27 -8.90 0.91
CA VAL A 71 -0.89 -8.48 1.19
C VAL A 71 -0.09 -8.24 -0.09
N SER A 72 -0.38 -8.97 -1.18
CA SER A 72 0.21 -8.68 -2.49
C SER A 72 -0.40 -7.46 -3.20
N GLY A 73 -1.39 -6.80 -2.60
CA GLY A 73 -2.07 -5.63 -3.18
C GLY A 73 -3.17 -5.96 -4.19
N ASP A 74 -3.60 -7.22 -4.25
CA ASP A 74 -4.74 -7.63 -5.06
C ASP A 74 -6.02 -7.57 -4.22
N TYR A 75 -6.81 -6.51 -4.45
CA TYR A 75 -8.02 -6.19 -3.70
C TYR A 75 -9.32 -6.55 -4.45
N GLU A 76 -9.26 -7.11 -5.66
CA GLU A 76 -10.45 -7.52 -6.43
C GLU A 76 -11.04 -8.87 -5.95
N VAL A 77 -10.45 -9.45 -4.92
CA VAL A 77 -10.74 -10.81 -4.47
C VAL A 77 -11.63 -10.83 -3.23
N GLY A 78 -12.73 -11.57 -3.31
CA GLY A 78 -13.64 -11.82 -2.19
C GLY A 78 -14.06 -13.29 -2.11
N PHE A 79 -14.62 -13.70 -0.97
CA PHE A 79 -15.30 -14.99 -0.85
C PHE A 79 -16.63 -14.95 -1.61
N PRO A 80 -16.99 -16.04 -2.32
CA PRO A 80 -18.32 -16.16 -2.91
C PRO A 80 -19.38 -16.16 -1.80
N ALA A 81 -20.52 -15.50 -2.05
CA ALA A 81 -21.60 -15.42 -1.08
C ALA A 81 -22.05 -16.83 -0.64
N PRO A 82 -22.13 -17.11 0.66
CA PRO A 82 -22.46 -18.44 1.15
C PRO A 82 -23.93 -18.77 0.86
N THR A 83 -24.15 -19.85 0.12
CA THR A 83 -25.49 -20.19 -0.41
C THR A 83 -26.33 -21.02 0.57
N TYR A 84 -25.72 -21.72 1.53
CA TYR A 84 -26.44 -22.74 2.34
C TYR A 84 -26.20 -22.73 3.86
N TRP A 85 -25.08 -22.20 4.37
CA TRP A 85 -24.71 -22.35 5.79
C TRP A 85 -24.54 -20.97 6.43
N LYS A 86 -25.42 -20.60 7.37
CA LYS A 86 -25.30 -19.35 8.15
C LYS A 86 -24.61 -19.61 9.49
N ASP A 87 -23.33 -19.97 9.41
CA ASP A 87 -22.52 -20.30 10.58
C ASP A 87 -21.60 -19.14 11.02
N GLU A 88 -20.89 -19.34 12.12
CA GLU A 88 -19.87 -18.42 12.65
C GLU A 88 -18.77 -18.15 11.62
N PHE A 89 -18.35 -19.19 10.88
CA PHE A 89 -17.39 -19.07 9.79
C PHE A 89 -17.91 -18.19 8.65
N THR A 90 -19.18 -18.34 8.29
CA THR A 90 -19.85 -17.49 7.28
C THR A 90 -19.86 -16.02 7.70
N THR A 91 -20.14 -15.73 8.97
CA THR A 91 -20.12 -14.36 9.47
C THR A 91 -18.71 -13.76 9.40
N LEU A 92 -17.69 -14.58 9.65
CA LEU A 92 -16.29 -14.17 9.52
C LEU A 92 -15.86 -13.97 8.06
N GLU A 93 -16.32 -14.83 7.14
CA GLU A 93 -16.16 -14.66 5.68
C GLU A 93 -16.75 -13.29 5.24
N ASP A 94 -17.96 -12.94 5.71
CA ASP A 94 -18.62 -11.67 5.39
C ASP A 94 -17.85 -10.45 5.94
N LEU A 95 -17.32 -10.53 7.15
CA LEU A 95 -16.49 -9.46 7.73
C LEU A 95 -15.19 -9.26 6.96
N LEU A 96 -14.54 -10.35 6.55
CA LEU A 96 -13.34 -10.31 5.72
C LEU A 96 -13.63 -9.70 4.34
N ASN A 97 -14.77 -10.03 3.73
CA ASN A 97 -15.20 -9.40 2.49
C ASN A 97 -15.40 -7.90 2.64
N ARG A 98 -16.06 -7.44 3.71
CA ARG A 98 -16.22 -5.99 3.99
C ARG A 98 -14.89 -5.28 4.16
N LEU A 99 -13.92 -5.94 4.81
CA LEU A 99 -12.57 -5.40 4.96
C LEU A 99 -11.89 -5.29 3.59
N ALA A 100 -11.96 -6.32 2.76
CA ALA A 100 -11.42 -6.29 1.39
C ALA A 100 -12.06 -5.18 0.54
N ASP A 101 -13.38 -5.03 0.59
CA ASP A 101 -14.09 -3.94 -0.10
C ASP A 101 -13.67 -2.56 0.38
N THR A 102 -13.48 -2.39 1.70
CA THR A 102 -13.03 -1.10 2.26
C THR A 102 -11.61 -0.76 1.80
N LEU A 103 -10.72 -1.77 1.77
CA LEU A 103 -9.35 -1.60 1.26
C LEU A 103 -9.35 -1.26 -0.23
N ARG A 104 -10.18 -1.94 -1.03
CA ARG A 104 -10.34 -1.66 -2.46
C ARG A 104 -10.80 -0.23 -2.70
N GLN A 105 -11.86 0.22 -2.01
CA GLN A 105 -12.36 1.59 -2.14
C GLN A 105 -11.31 2.62 -1.75
N TYR A 106 -10.56 2.37 -0.67
CA TYR A 106 -9.48 3.26 -0.27
C TYR A 106 -8.38 3.32 -1.33
N ASP A 107 -7.99 2.19 -1.92
CA ASP A 107 -6.97 2.13 -2.96
C ASP A 107 -7.43 2.85 -4.24
N GLU A 108 -8.67 2.62 -4.68
CA GLU A 108 -9.27 3.34 -5.82
C GLU A 108 -9.28 4.85 -5.60
N LEU A 109 -9.70 5.31 -4.41
CA LEU A 109 -9.70 6.73 -4.05
C LEU A 109 -8.28 7.30 -3.99
N ARG A 110 -7.33 6.54 -3.43
CA ARG A 110 -5.93 6.93 -3.33
C ARG A 110 -5.31 7.07 -4.71
N VAL A 111 -5.46 6.07 -5.58
CA VAL A 111 -4.96 6.07 -6.96
C VAL A 111 -5.56 7.23 -7.75
N THR A 112 -6.87 7.44 -7.64
CA THR A 112 -7.56 8.54 -8.31
C THR A 112 -7.04 9.90 -7.84
N ARG A 113 -6.90 10.10 -6.52
CA ARG A 113 -6.37 11.34 -5.96
C ARG A 113 -4.92 11.59 -6.38
N ILE A 114 -4.06 10.57 -6.33
CA ILE A 114 -2.66 10.68 -6.78
C ILE A 114 -2.62 11.08 -8.26
N ARG A 115 -3.45 10.45 -9.10
CA ARG A 115 -3.54 10.78 -10.53
C ARG A 115 -4.00 12.21 -10.75
N GLN A 116 -5.03 12.66 -10.03
CA GLN A 116 -5.52 14.04 -10.11
C GLN A 116 -4.45 15.05 -9.68
N LEU A 117 -3.77 14.83 -8.56
CA LEU A 117 -2.70 15.70 -8.09
C LEU A 117 -1.55 15.78 -9.10
N ARG A 118 -1.17 14.65 -9.70
CA ARG A 118 -0.16 14.62 -10.75
C ARG A 118 -0.59 15.40 -11.98
N MET A 119 -1.81 15.19 -12.48
CA MET A 119 -2.34 15.96 -13.61
C MET A 119 -2.39 17.46 -13.30
N THR A 120 -2.81 17.85 -12.10
CA THR A 120 -2.82 19.25 -11.67
C THR A 120 -1.41 19.84 -11.64
N LEU A 121 -0.42 19.11 -11.11
CA LEU A 121 0.97 19.53 -11.11
C LEU A 121 1.50 19.71 -12.54
N ASP A 122 1.25 18.74 -13.41
CA ASP A 122 1.65 18.79 -14.83
C ASP A 122 1.04 20.02 -15.53
N LEU A 123 -0.24 20.33 -15.27
CA LEU A 123 -0.90 21.52 -15.81
C LEU A 123 -0.30 22.82 -15.26
N VAL A 124 -0.04 22.90 -13.96
CA VAL A 124 0.57 24.08 -13.33
C VAL A 124 1.96 24.33 -13.90
N LEU A 125 2.78 23.29 -14.05
CA LEU A 125 4.09 23.40 -14.69
C LEU A 125 3.94 23.84 -16.14
N GLN A 126 3.10 23.18 -16.93
CA GLN A 126 2.98 23.44 -18.36
C GLN A 126 2.45 24.85 -18.70
N TYR A 127 1.51 25.37 -17.93
CA TYR A 127 0.82 26.64 -18.24
C TYR A 127 1.23 27.82 -17.34
N SER A 128 2.14 27.62 -16.38
CA SER A 128 2.67 28.75 -15.62
C SER A 128 3.53 29.64 -16.53
N GLY A 129 3.22 30.94 -16.53
CA GLY A 129 4.02 31.95 -17.24
C GLY A 129 5.34 32.30 -16.55
N GLU A 130 5.55 31.86 -15.32
CA GLU A 130 6.81 32.07 -14.60
C GLU A 130 7.82 30.96 -14.94
N PRO A 131 9.08 31.28 -15.28
CA PRO A 131 10.14 30.30 -15.48
C PRO A 131 10.44 29.54 -14.18
N MET A 132 10.19 28.23 -14.17
CA MET A 132 10.40 27.37 -13.00
C MET A 132 10.94 25.99 -13.35
N ALA A 133 11.62 25.38 -12.38
CA ALA A 133 12.04 23.99 -12.40
C ALA A 133 11.61 23.30 -11.10
N LEU A 134 11.14 22.08 -11.21
CA LEU A 134 10.85 21.20 -10.09
C LEU A 134 12.04 20.28 -9.86
N LEU A 135 12.68 20.36 -8.70
CA LEU A 135 13.68 19.39 -8.28
C LEU A 135 13.01 18.29 -7.46
N ASP A 136 13.09 17.08 -7.97
CA ASP A 136 12.71 15.85 -7.26
C ASP A 136 13.98 15.17 -6.74
N MET A 137 14.14 15.12 -5.41
CA MET A 137 15.32 14.52 -4.77
C MET A 137 15.31 12.98 -4.84
N GLU A 138 14.15 12.33 -4.94
CA GLU A 138 14.07 10.88 -5.08
C GLU A 138 14.53 10.44 -6.46
N ARG A 139 14.15 11.20 -7.50
CA ARG A 139 14.59 10.95 -8.89
C ARG A 139 15.95 11.52 -9.21
N GLY A 140 16.44 12.48 -8.41
CA GLY A 140 17.67 13.20 -8.66
C GLY A 140 17.64 13.98 -9.97
N ALA A 141 16.50 14.56 -10.32
CA ALA A 141 16.29 15.24 -11.60
C ALA A 141 15.55 16.57 -11.42
N LEU A 142 15.88 17.53 -12.29
CA LEU A 142 15.14 18.75 -12.47
C LEU A 142 14.22 18.62 -13.67
N GLU A 143 12.95 18.95 -13.46
CA GLU A 143 11.93 19.05 -14.49
C GLU A 143 11.61 20.53 -14.74
N PHE A 144 11.99 21.02 -15.92
CA PHE A 144 11.83 22.39 -16.36
C PHE A 144 10.46 22.61 -16.99
N ASN A 145 9.84 23.73 -16.66
CA ASN A 145 8.62 24.16 -17.34
C ASN A 145 8.91 24.84 -18.69
N PRO A 146 7.91 24.99 -19.58
CA PRO A 146 8.12 25.62 -20.88
C PRO A 146 8.71 27.04 -20.82
N ALA A 147 8.30 27.87 -19.85
CA ALA A 147 8.87 29.21 -19.67
C ALA A 147 10.37 29.17 -19.30
N MET A 148 10.81 28.19 -18.52
CA MET A 148 12.22 27.97 -18.20
C MET A 148 13.01 27.47 -19.40
N LEU A 149 12.40 26.64 -20.26
CA LEU A 149 13.02 26.18 -21.50
C LEU A 149 13.30 27.32 -22.47
N GLU A 150 12.41 28.31 -22.54
CA GLU A 150 12.63 29.54 -23.32
C GLU A 150 13.80 30.37 -22.77
N VAL A 151 13.85 30.56 -21.44
CA VAL A 151 14.96 31.29 -20.78
C VAL A 151 16.30 30.59 -20.99
N LEU A 152 16.31 29.26 -20.89
CA LEU A 152 17.51 28.46 -21.07
C LEU A 152 17.81 28.15 -22.54
N GLN A 153 16.94 28.49 -23.49
CA GLN A 153 17.08 28.17 -24.92
C GLN A 153 17.36 26.66 -25.16
N THR A 154 16.52 25.80 -24.58
CA THR A 154 16.67 24.34 -24.71
C THR A 154 15.33 23.65 -24.94
N GLU A 155 15.36 22.47 -25.54
CA GLU A 155 14.17 21.61 -25.70
C GLU A 155 14.08 20.55 -24.58
N ARG A 156 15.11 20.42 -23.74
CA ARG A 156 15.19 19.36 -22.72
C ARG A 156 14.46 19.77 -21.45
N ASN A 157 13.28 19.21 -21.26
CA ASN A 157 12.47 19.40 -20.06
C ASN A 157 12.97 18.66 -18.81
N LEU A 158 13.80 17.61 -18.96
CA LEU A 158 14.26 16.81 -17.82
C LEU A 158 15.77 16.65 -17.85
N VAL A 159 16.44 17.06 -16.78
CA VAL A 159 17.90 16.97 -16.64
C VAL A 159 18.26 16.40 -15.28
N LYS A 160 19.13 15.39 -15.28
CA LYS A 160 19.61 14.76 -14.04
C LYS A 160 20.55 15.68 -13.29
N LEU A 161 20.43 15.75 -11.97
CA LEU A 161 21.26 16.59 -11.12
C LEU A 161 22.75 16.23 -11.26
N ASP A 162 23.08 14.94 -11.41
CA ASP A 162 24.47 14.49 -11.59
C ASP A 162 25.10 15.02 -12.88
N THR A 163 24.30 15.19 -13.94
CA THR A 163 24.79 15.78 -15.19
C THR A 163 25.09 17.27 -15.05
N LEU A 164 24.36 17.97 -14.18
CA LEU A 164 24.63 19.38 -13.87
C LEU A 164 25.88 19.51 -12.99
N LYS A 165 26.09 18.60 -12.03
CA LYS A 165 27.28 18.57 -11.15
C LYS A 165 28.58 18.37 -11.91
N ASN A 166 28.56 17.64 -13.02
CA ASN A 166 29.75 17.34 -13.82
C ASN A 166 30.23 18.55 -14.66
N LEU A 167 29.42 19.59 -14.80
CA LEU A 167 29.78 20.80 -15.56
C LEU A 167 30.27 21.88 -14.59
N GLU A 168 31.54 22.27 -14.68
CA GLU A 168 32.16 23.24 -13.76
C GLU A 168 31.44 24.60 -13.75
N SER A 169 30.86 25.00 -14.89
CA SER A 169 30.10 26.24 -15.02
C SER A 169 28.85 26.29 -14.13
N ASN A 170 28.34 25.13 -13.67
CA ASN A 170 27.16 25.01 -12.81
C ASN A 170 27.49 25.01 -11.32
N ASN A 171 28.76 25.07 -10.92
CA ASN A 171 29.17 25.07 -9.51
C ASN A 171 28.42 26.11 -8.66
N PRO A 172 28.20 27.37 -9.13
CA PRO A 172 27.42 28.35 -8.36
C PRO A 172 25.97 27.91 -8.11
N PHE A 173 25.33 27.31 -9.13
CA PHE A 173 23.96 26.80 -9.02
C PHE A 173 23.87 25.59 -8.07
N VAL A 174 24.75 24.61 -8.26
CA VAL A 174 24.81 23.40 -7.42
C VAL A 174 25.08 23.77 -5.96
N ASN A 175 26.00 24.69 -5.70
CA ASN A 175 26.29 25.14 -4.33
C ASN A 175 25.09 25.83 -3.68
N LEU A 176 24.37 26.69 -4.42
CA LEU A 176 23.16 27.36 -3.92
C LEU A 176 22.05 26.34 -3.63
N LEU A 177 21.90 25.34 -4.52
CA LEU A 177 20.92 24.26 -4.39
C LEU A 177 21.23 23.36 -3.19
N THR A 178 22.47 22.91 -3.02
CA THR A 178 22.92 22.14 -1.85
C THR A 178 22.73 22.93 -0.55
N LYS A 179 23.09 24.22 -0.54
CA LYS A 179 22.87 25.10 0.63
C LYS A 179 21.39 25.20 1.00
N THR A 180 20.52 25.29 0.01
CA THR A 180 19.06 25.39 0.18
C THR A 180 18.44 24.10 0.70
N ILE A 181 18.97 22.93 0.30
CA ILE A 181 18.35 21.62 0.56
C ILE A 181 18.94 20.94 1.79
N GLU A 182 20.26 21.00 1.96
CA GLU A 182 20.98 20.25 2.99
C GLU A 182 21.35 21.12 4.19
N THR A 183 21.87 22.34 3.95
CA THR A 183 22.48 23.17 5.00
C THR A 183 21.46 24.05 5.71
N GLU A 184 20.85 25.01 4.99
CA GLU A 184 19.99 26.02 5.60
C GLU A 184 18.51 25.63 5.59
N LYS A 185 18.10 24.77 4.63
CA LYS A 185 16.71 24.32 4.47
C LYS A 185 15.76 25.53 4.41
N SER A 186 16.16 26.62 3.78
CA SER A 186 15.38 27.87 3.73
C SER A 186 15.45 28.42 2.31
N ALA A 187 14.49 29.26 1.93
CA ALA A 187 14.49 29.80 0.58
C ALA A 187 15.74 30.67 0.36
N GLN A 188 16.46 30.43 -0.74
CA GLN A 188 17.66 31.17 -1.10
C GLN A 188 17.48 31.85 -2.46
N ASN A 189 18.04 33.03 -2.61
CA ASN A 189 18.17 33.72 -3.89
C ASN A 189 19.64 33.90 -4.26
N GLY A 190 19.94 33.90 -5.55
CA GLY A 190 21.29 34.15 -6.02
C GLY A 190 21.37 34.28 -7.53
N LYS A 191 22.41 34.97 -7.99
CA LYS A 191 22.78 35.01 -9.41
C LYS A 191 23.67 33.80 -9.68
N VAL A 192 23.27 32.97 -10.63
CA VAL A 192 23.95 31.70 -10.92
C VAL A 192 24.10 31.54 -12.42
N SER A 193 25.20 30.91 -12.82
CA SER A 193 25.39 30.45 -14.19
C SER A 193 24.86 29.02 -14.30
N LEU A 194 24.02 28.78 -15.29
CA LEU A 194 23.47 27.46 -15.59
C LEU A 194 23.76 27.13 -17.06
N GLN A 195 24.41 25.99 -17.28
CA GLN A 195 24.71 25.39 -18.57
C GLN A 195 24.12 23.99 -18.59
N LEU A 196 23.26 23.73 -19.57
CA LEU A 196 22.72 22.40 -19.79
C LEU A 196 23.63 21.57 -20.71
N PRO A 197 23.60 20.22 -20.60
CA PRO A 197 24.39 19.36 -21.48
C PRO A 197 24.01 19.57 -22.96
N GLY A 198 24.98 19.95 -23.79
CA GLY A 198 24.80 20.25 -25.22
C GLY A 198 24.69 21.74 -25.56
N GLN A 199 24.78 22.63 -24.57
CA GLN A 199 24.89 24.08 -24.79
C GLN A 199 26.34 24.52 -24.88
N GLU A 200 26.62 25.42 -25.81
CA GLU A 200 27.96 25.98 -26.03
C GLU A 200 28.38 26.99 -24.95
N ALA A 201 27.42 27.73 -24.38
CA ALA A 201 27.68 28.76 -23.38
C ALA A 201 26.72 28.67 -22.17
N PRO A 202 27.20 29.01 -20.95
CA PRO A 202 26.34 29.13 -19.78
C PRO A 202 25.43 30.36 -19.87
N VAL A 203 24.18 30.22 -19.40
CA VAL A 203 23.25 31.33 -19.25
C VAL A 203 23.29 31.81 -17.81
N THR A 204 23.50 33.11 -17.60
CA THR A 204 23.44 33.70 -16.26
C THR A 204 22.02 34.12 -15.94
N ILE A 205 21.47 33.56 -14.86
CA ILE A 205 20.09 33.79 -14.43
C ILE A 205 20.03 34.13 -12.95
N GLN A 206 19.04 34.93 -12.56
CA GLN A 206 18.72 35.10 -11.16
C GLN A 206 17.75 34.00 -10.73
N VAL A 207 18.15 33.24 -9.73
CA VAL A 207 17.40 32.08 -9.25
C VAL A 207 16.90 32.32 -7.84
N TYR A 208 15.69 31.86 -7.57
CA TYR A 208 15.08 31.77 -6.25
C TYR A 208 14.63 30.33 -5.99
N ILE A 209 15.27 29.65 -5.04
CA ILE A 209 14.97 28.25 -4.70
C ILE A 209 14.14 28.20 -3.43
N VAL A 210 12.99 27.53 -3.51
CA VAL A 210 12.05 27.31 -2.40
C VAL A 210 12.02 25.82 -2.05
N PRO A 211 12.56 25.41 -0.89
CA PRO A 211 12.52 24.02 -0.46
C PRO A 211 11.15 23.68 0.16
N TYR A 212 10.59 22.53 -0.19
CA TYR A 212 9.45 21.94 0.51
C TYR A 212 9.96 20.98 1.58
N LYS A 213 9.66 21.24 2.86
CA LYS A 213 10.06 20.40 3.98
C LYS A 213 8.99 19.37 4.31
N ASP A 214 9.39 18.13 4.50
CA ASP A 214 8.56 17.11 5.12
C ASP A 214 8.58 17.25 6.66
N LYS A 215 7.69 16.52 7.35
CA LYS A 215 7.56 16.47 8.81
C LYS A 215 8.84 16.09 9.56
N LYS A 216 9.80 15.46 8.87
CA LYS A 216 11.13 15.08 9.39
C LYS A 216 12.21 16.13 9.09
N GLU A 217 11.83 17.33 8.64
CA GLU A 217 12.74 18.38 8.19
C GLU A 217 13.69 17.97 7.05
N GLN A 218 13.32 16.96 6.28
CA GLN A 218 13.99 16.60 5.04
C GLN A 218 13.35 17.39 3.89
N VAL A 219 14.12 17.69 2.86
CA VAL A 219 13.64 18.42 1.67
C VAL A 219 13.53 17.42 0.53
N PRO A 220 12.39 16.73 0.34
CA PRO A 220 12.19 15.81 -0.78
C PRO A 220 12.01 16.52 -2.12
N LEU A 221 11.62 17.80 -2.09
CA LEU A 221 11.25 18.55 -3.28
C LEU A 221 11.67 20.03 -3.12
N ALA A 222 12.13 20.65 -4.19
CA ALA A 222 12.39 22.09 -4.22
C ALA A 222 11.91 22.68 -5.54
N ILE A 223 11.38 23.90 -5.50
CA ILE A 223 11.00 24.66 -6.69
C ILE A 223 12.07 25.71 -6.93
N VAL A 224 12.59 25.77 -8.14
CA VAL A 224 13.61 26.71 -8.59
C VAL A 224 12.93 27.68 -9.54
N PHE A 225 12.70 28.91 -9.10
CA PHE A 225 12.22 29.98 -9.98
C PHE A 225 13.40 30.68 -10.62
N ALA A 226 13.27 31.06 -11.88
CA ALA A 226 14.26 31.88 -12.56
C ALA A 226 13.63 33.17 -13.09
N LYS A 227 14.43 34.23 -13.05
CA LYS A 227 14.15 35.48 -13.72
C LYS A 227 15.29 35.75 -14.69
N ALA A 228 14.96 35.87 -15.98
CA ALA A 228 15.91 36.35 -16.96
C ALA A 228 16.27 37.82 -16.65
N GLU A 229 17.55 38.16 -16.69
CA GLU A 229 17.94 39.57 -16.80
C GLU A 229 17.51 40.06 -18.18
N VAL A 230 16.58 41.03 -18.20
CA VAL A 230 16.25 41.81 -19.41
C VAL A 230 17.32 42.87 -19.61
#